data_AF-A0A959CRL6-F1
#
_entry.id   AF-A0A959CRL6-F1
#
_cell.length_a   1.000
_cell.length_b   1.000
_cell.length_c   1.000
_cell.angle_alpha   90.00
_cell.angle_beta   90.00
_cell.angle_gamma   90.00
#
_symmetry.space_group_name_H-M   'P 1'
#
loop_
_entity.id
_entity.type
_entity.pdbx_description
1 polymer ?
#
loop_
_entity_poly.entity_id
_entity_poly.type
_entity_poly.pdbx_seq_one_letter_code
_entity_poly.pdbx_strand_id
1 'polypeptide(L)'
;MDAGIAPKKITYTVDYFHAVEHISELVALLPQAYQTEGLFEKWKGWLWDGFCYSIRQDFKKILRQAGLALGQPMRTALGYFKKHHDRMQYRKFRYKKLLCGSGLVESAIRRIVNLRFKSASSFWAEANLEPLAFLRCAFWAGRWKFLVGHVAGRYALGGTN
;
A
#
# COMPACT_ATOMS: atom_id res chain seq x y z
N MET A 1 5.65 -13.42 -11.34
CA MET A 1 4.22 -13.73 -11.54
C MET A 1 3.75 -12.92 -12.74
N ASP A 2 3.59 -13.60 -13.89
CA ASP A 2 3.20 -12.97 -15.13
C ASP A 2 1.69 -13.10 -15.28
N ALA A 3 0.94 -12.08 -14.84
CA ALA A 3 -0.53 -12.13 -14.80
C ALA A 3 -1.18 -12.06 -16.20
N GLY A 4 -0.40 -12.21 -17.29
CA GLY A 4 -0.86 -12.03 -18.67
C GLY A 4 -1.24 -10.57 -19.01
N ILE A 5 -0.90 -9.62 -18.14
CA ILE A 5 -1.23 -8.21 -18.31
C ILE A 5 0.00 -7.48 -18.81
N ALA A 6 -0.11 -6.84 -19.98
CA ALA A 6 0.98 -6.06 -20.57
C ALA A 6 1.50 -5.00 -19.56
N PRO A 7 2.82 -4.85 -19.36
CA PRO A 7 3.39 -3.97 -18.33
C PRO A 7 2.88 -2.53 -18.38
N LYS A 8 2.59 -2.01 -19.59
CA LYS A 8 2.02 -0.67 -19.81
C LYS A 8 0.64 -0.43 -19.17
N LYS A 9 -0.08 -1.50 -18.80
CA LYS A 9 -1.37 -1.45 -18.12
C LYS A 9 -1.24 -1.55 -16.60
N ILE A 10 -0.03 -1.73 -16.08
CA ILE A 10 0.22 -1.88 -14.64
C ILE A 10 0.70 -0.53 -14.09
N THR A 11 0.04 -0.05 -13.05
CA THR A 11 0.48 1.13 -12.29
C THR A 11 0.85 0.68 -10.88
N TYR A 12 2.09 0.93 -10.48
CA TYR A 12 2.54 0.67 -9.12
C TYR A 12 2.36 1.92 -8.27
N THR A 13 1.67 1.77 -7.13
CA THR A 13 1.53 2.83 -6.13
C THR A 13 2.18 2.37 -4.83
N VAL A 14 2.74 3.32 -4.08
CA VAL A 14 3.20 3.09 -2.70
C VAL A 14 2.09 3.45 -1.75
N ASP A 15 1.96 2.70 -0.65
CA ASP A 15 1.04 3.04 0.42
C ASP A 15 1.34 4.42 1.02
N TYR A 16 0.34 5.30 1.02
CA TYR A 16 0.49 6.63 1.57
C TYR A 16 0.84 6.64 3.07
N PHE A 17 0.26 5.75 3.88
CA PHE A 17 0.55 5.69 5.31
C PHE A 17 2.02 5.35 5.55
N HIS A 18 2.56 4.36 4.84
CA HIS A 18 3.99 4.03 4.91
C HIS A 18 4.88 5.17 4.40
N ALA A 19 4.46 5.87 3.34
CA ALA A 19 5.22 7.03 2.86
C ALA A 19 5.24 8.18 3.89
N VAL A 20 4.17 8.35 4.68
CA VAL A 20 4.10 9.32 5.78
C VAL A 20 4.99 8.92 6.96
N GLU A 21 5.16 7.64 7.26
CA GLU A 21 6.13 7.17 8.27
C GLU A 21 7.55 7.66 7.93
N HIS A 22 7.95 7.58 6.67
CA HIS A 22 9.24 8.12 6.22
C HIS A 22 9.35 9.66 6.29
N ILE A 23 8.22 10.38 6.28
CA ILE A 23 8.22 11.83 6.58
C ILE A 23 8.54 12.06 8.05
N SER A 24 7.93 11.28 8.94
CA SER A 24 8.20 11.33 10.39
C SER A 24 9.68 11.05 10.67
N GLU A 25 10.24 10.00 10.04
CA GLU A 25 11.67 9.67 10.14
C GLU A 25 12.57 10.83 9.65
N LEU A 26 12.24 11.48 8.53
CA LEU A 26 12.99 12.63 8.04
C LEU A 26 12.96 13.79 9.02
N VAL A 27 11.79 14.11 9.60
CA VAL A 27 11.67 15.19 10.59
C VAL A 27 12.48 14.86 11.83
N ALA A 28 12.45 13.62 12.30
CA ALA A 28 13.19 13.17 13.48
C ALA A 28 14.72 13.25 13.31
N LEU A 29 15.22 13.18 12.08
CA LEU A 29 16.66 13.33 11.77
C LEU A 29 17.15 14.79 11.83
N LEU A 30 16.24 15.77 11.87
CA LEU A 30 16.62 17.17 12.00
C LEU A 30 16.92 17.54 13.47
N PRO A 31 17.81 18.51 13.73
CA PRO A 31 17.98 19.05 15.08
C PRO A 31 16.67 19.64 15.58
N GLN A 32 16.42 19.54 16.90
CA GLN A 32 15.14 19.93 17.48
C GLN A 32 14.77 21.40 17.22
N ALA A 33 15.75 22.31 17.15
CA ALA A 33 15.53 23.71 16.78
C ALA A 33 14.92 23.91 15.38
N TYR A 34 15.02 22.92 14.49
CA TYR A 34 14.49 22.94 13.13
C TYR A 34 13.25 22.05 12.95
N GLN A 35 12.84 21.32 13.99
CA GLN A 35 11.57 20.58 14.01
C GLN A 35 10.42 21.54 14.34
N THR A 36 10.21 22.53 13.47
CA THR A 36 9.20 23.56 13.70
C THR A 36 7.80 22.97 13.72
N GLU A 37 6.92 23.59 14.51
CA GLU A 37 5.50 23.27 14.51
C GLU A 37 4.95 23.36 13.07
N GLY A 38 4.27 22.30 12.63
CA GLY A 38 3.71 22.21 11.28
C GLY A 38 4.67 21.76 10.17
N LEU A 39 5.96 21.53 10.42
CA LEU A 39 6.89 21.00 9.39
C LEU A 39 6.41 19.65 8.85
N PHE A 40 6.02 18.76 9.76
CA PHE A 40 5.48 17.44 9.42
C PHE A 40 4.22 17.57 8.54
N GLU A 41 3.25 18.40 8.94
CA GLU A 41 2.00 18.58 8.19
C GLU A 41 2.24 19.24 6.82
N LYS A 42 3.18 20.18 6.73
CA LYS A 42 3.63 20.77 5.46
C LYS A 42 4.16 19.69 4.52
N TRP A 43 5.09 18.85 4.98
CA TRP A 43 5.69 17.79 4.15
C TRP A 43 4.71 16.67 3.82
N LYS A 44 3.81 16.34 4.74
CA LYS A 44 2.70 15.40 4.50
C LYS A 44 1.74 15.92 3.43
N GLY A 45 1.39 17.22 3.47
CA GLY A 45 0.61 17.87 2.41
C GLY A 45 1.32 17.82 1.06
N TRP A 46 2.62 18.18 1.03
CA TRP A 46 3.43 18.06 -0.18
C TRP A 46 3.51 16.63 -0.72
N LEU A 47 3.66 15.65 0.16
CA LEU A 47 3.65 14.24 -0.22
C LEU A 47 2.32 13.90 -0.88
N TRP A 48 1.19 14.28 -0.26
CA TRP A 48 -0.15 14.04 -0.80
C TRP A 48 -0.40 14.68 -2.17
N ASP A 49 0.24 15.81 -2.43
CA ASP A 49 0.19 16.49 -3.72
C ASP A 49 1.21 15.94 -4.75
N GLY A 50 2.12 15.06 -4.33
CA GLY A 50 3.15 14.44 -5.17
C GLY A 50 4.47 15.23 -5.23
N PHE A 51 4.64 16.25 -4.40
CA PHE A 51 5.82 17.13 -4.37
C PHE A 51 7.01 16.56 -3.59
N CYS A 52 7.37 15.29 -3.87
CA CYS A 52 8.50 14.59 -3.25
C CYS A 52 9.84 15.32 -3.47
N TYR A 53 10.00 16.00 -4.61
CA TYR A 53 11.18 16.82 -4.88
C TYR A 53 11.30 18.00 -3.91
N SER A 54 10.18 18.69 -3.64
CA SER A 54 10.14 19.84 -2.72
C SER A 54 10.53 19.45 -1.31
N ILE A 55 10.05 18.30 -0.82
CA ILE A 55 10.44 17.73 0.49
C ILE A 55 11.96 17.56 0.56
N ARG A 56 12.57 16.95 -0.47
CA ARG A 56 14.02 16.72 -0.52
C ARG A 56 14.82 18.02 -0.56
N GLN A 57 14.34 19.04 -1.26
CA GLN A 57 15.01 20.34 -1.35
C GLN A 57 14.90 21.12 -0.03
N ASP A 58 13.72 21.13 0.57
CA ASP A 58 13.47 21.81 1.84
C ASP A 58 14.30 21.18 2.97
N PHE A 59 14.35 19.84 3.04
CA PHE A 59 15.22 19.13 3.97
C PHE A 59 16.71 19.52 3.80
N LYS A 60 17.22 19.57 2.56
CA LYS A 60 18.60 19.99 2.30
C LYS A 60 18.85 21.46 2.67
N LYS A 61 17.87 22.32 2.46
CA LYS A 61 17.95 23.74 2.85
C LYS A 61 18.07 23.86 4.37
N ILE A 62 17.25 23.13 5.11
CA ILE A 62 17.30 23.10 6.58
C ILE A 62 18.68 22.61 7.06
N LEU A 63 19.22 21.54 6.48
CA LEU A 63 20.56 21.07 6.86
C LEU A 63 21.66 22.12 6.63
N ARG A 64 21.59 22.86 5.51
CA ARG A 64 22.55 23.95 5.25
C ARG A 64 22.44 25.07 6.28
N GLN A 65 21.21 25.44 6.66
CA GLN A 65 20.97 26.44 7.70
C GLN A 65 21.48 25.98 9.07
N ALA A 66 21.34 24.68 9.36
CA ALA A 66 21.86 24.06 10.57
C ALA A 66 23.39 23.85 10.57
N GLY A 67 24.09 24.12 9.46
CA GLY A 67 25.52 23.84 9.33
C GLY A 67 25.85 22.33 9.33
N LEU A 68 24.88 21.47 9.02
CA LEU A 68 25.03 20.02 9.09
C LEU A 68 25.34 19.38 7.74
N ALA A 69 26.26 18.43 7.75
CA ALA A 69 26.54 17.57 6.61
C ALA A 69 25.46 16.50 6.44
N LEU A 70 25.26 16.06 5.19
CA LEU A 70 24.31 15.00 4.88
C LEU A 70 24.88 13.62 5.23
N GLY A 71 24.59 13.17 6.46
CA GLY A 71 24.99 11.87 7.00
C GLY A 71 24.26 10.68 6.38
N GLN A 72 24.74 9.46 6.64
CA GLN A 72 24.21 8.24 6.01
C GLN A 72 22.72 7.99 6.29
N PRO A 73 22.20 8.11 7.53
CA PRO A 73 20.77 7.93 7.80
C PRO A 73 19.89 8.89 6.98
N MET A 74 20.31 10.15 6.86
CA MET A 74 19.62 11.18 6.07
C MET A 74 19.65 10.87 4.57
N ARG A 75 20.76 10.35 4.05
CA ARG A 75 20.86 9.91 2.64
C ARG A 75 19.89 8.79 2.34
N THR A 76 19.79 7.81 3.23
CA THR A 76 18.87 6.67 3.09
C THR A 76 17.42 7.14 3.11
N ALA A 77 17.02 7.94 4.11
CA ALA A 77 15.67 8.47 4.23
C ALA A 77 15.27 9.34 3.02
N LEU A 78 16.16 10.24 2.55
CA LEU A 78 15.91 10.99 1.32
C LEU A 78 15.86 10.09 0.08
N GLY A 79 16.67 9.04 0.06
CA GLY A 79 16.77 8.05 -1.01
C GLY A 79 15.44 7.36 -1.29
N TYR A 80 14.64 7.11 -0.25
CA TYR A 80 13.29 6.56 -0.36
C TYR A 80 12.40 7.41 -1.28
N PHE A 81 12.28 8.70 -1.03
CA PHE A 81 11.48 9.63 -1.85
C PHE A 81 12.00 9.78 -3.28
N LYS A 82 13.30 9.58 -3.51
CA LYS A 82 13.87 9.55 -4.87
C LYS A 82 13.49 8.26 -5.59
N LYS A 83 13.69 7.11 -4.93
CA LYS A 83 13.45 5.77 -5.49
C LYS A 83 11.99 5.55 -5.83
N HIS A 84 11.09 6.08 -5.01
CA HIS A 84 9.65 5.85 -5.14
C HIS A 84 8.87 7.04 -5.69
N HIS A 85 9.55 8.08 -6.17
CA HIS A 85 8.95 9.31 -6.70
C HIS A 85 7.74 9.06 -7.61
N ASP A 86 7.91 8.23 -8.64
CA ASP A 86 6.86 7.98 -9.64
C ASP A 86 5.68 7.17 -9.08
N ARG A 87 5.92 6.43 -7.99
CA ARG A 87 4.94 5.61 -7.27
C ARG A 87 4.28 6.36 -6.09
N MET A 88 4.64 7.63 -5.88
CA MET A 88 4.09 8.53 -4.85
C MET A 88 3.35 9.72 -5.46
N GLN A 89 2.90 9.59 -6.71
CA GLN A 89 2.14 10.62 -7.41
C GLN A 89 0.66 10.60 -6.99
N TYR A 90 0.41 10.76 -5.68
CA TYR A 90 -0.90 10.56 -5.06
C TYR A 90 -2.00 11.44 -5.65
N ARG A 91 -1.71 12.72 -5.95
CA ARG A 91 -2.67 13.60 -6.65
C ARG A 91 -3.14 13.01 -7.98
N LYS A 92 -2.21 12.49 -8.80
CA LYS A 92 -2.52 11.83 -10.07
C LYS A 92 -3.30 10.53 -9.86
N PHE A 93 -2.92 9.74 -8.86
CA PHE A 93 -3.60 8.48 -8.55
C PHE A 93 -5.04 8.72 -8.11
N ARG A 94 -5.29 9.72 -7.25
CA ARG A 94 -6.64 10.12 -6.85
C ARG A 94 -7.48 10.58 -8.02
N TYR A 95 -6.95 11.42 -8.90
CA TYR A 95 -7.65 11.84 -10.10
C TYR A 95 -8.05 10.65 -10.98
N LYS A 96 -7.18 9.64 -11.08
CA LYS A 96 -7.44 8.38 -11.80
C LYS A 96 -8.22 7.34 -11.01
N LYS A 97 -8.68 7.65 -9.79
CA LYS A 97 -9.35 6.71 -8.86
C LYS A 97 -8.55 5.44 -8.58
N LEU A 98 -7.22 5.55 -8.55
CA LEU A 98 -6.32 4.46 -8.18
C LEU A 98 -6.13 4.38 -6.66
N LEU A 99 -5.82 3.18 -6.18
CA LEU A 99 -5.54 2.93 -4.77
C LEU A 99 -4.28 3.67 -4.31
N CYS A 100 -4.41 4.49 -3.28
CA CYS A 100 -3.32 5.24 -2.65
C CYS A 100 -2.89 4.65 -1.31
N GLY A 101 -3.57 3.62 -0.82
CA GLY A 101 -3.26 2.96 0.45
C GLY A 101 -3.92 1.58 0.55
N SER A 102 -3.47 0.81 1.53
CA SER A 102 -3.83 -0.57 1.83
C SER A 102 -5.19 -0.72 2.47
N GLY A 103 -5.82 0.35 2.96
CA GLY A 103 -7.03 0.28 3.77
C GLY A 103 -8.18 -0.53 3.15
N LEU A 104 -8.35 -0.46 1.82
CA LEU A 104 -9.34 -1.30 1.11
C LEU A 104 -8.98 -2.79 1.17
N VAL A 105 -7.70 -3.12 1.01
CA VAL A 105 -7.17 -4.49 1.09
C VAL A 105 -7.26 -5.01 2.52
N GLU A 106 -6.84 -4.21 3.51
CA GLU A 106 -6.94 -4.55 4.93
C GLU A 106 -8.40 -4.76 5.37
N SER A 107 -9.31 -3.92 4.88
CA SER A 107 -10.74 -4.06 5.14
C SER A 107 -11.29 -5.36 4.55
N ALA A 108 -10.86 -5.73 3.34
CA ALA A 108 -11.22 -7.01 2.73
C ALA A 108 -10.68 -8.20 3.54
N ILE A 109 -9.40 -8.17 3.93
CA ILE A 109 -8.77 -9.19 4.78
C ILE A 109 -9.54 -9.31 6.11
N ARG A 110 -9.88 -8.18 6.74
CA ARG A 110 -10.63 -8.18 8.00
C ARG A 110 -11.97 -8.90 7.86
N ARG A 111 -12.76 -8.60 6.83
CA ARG A 111 -14.12 -9.14 6.63
C ARG A 111 -14.15 -10.58 6.12
N ILE A 112 -13.25 -10.90 5.20
CA ILE A 112 -13.19 -12.21 4.56
C ILE A 112 -12.48 -13.19 5.48
N VAL A 113 -11.30 -12.81 6.00
CA VAL A 113 -10.42 -13.69 6.75
C VAL A 113 -10.63 -13.55 8.25
N ASN A 114 -10.27 -12.41 8.83
CA ASN A 114 -10.11 -12.28 10.29
C ASN A 114 -11.42 -12.55 11.04
N LEU A 115 -12.51 -11.93 10.62
CA LEU A 115 -13.80 -12.05 11.30
C LEU A 115 -14.48 -13.42 11.15
N ARG A 116 -13.99 -14.29 10.24
CA ARG A 116 -14.61 -15.60 10.00
C ARG A 116 -13.75 -16.77 10.39
N PHE A 117 -12.46 -16.68 10.08
CA PHE A 117 -11.52 -17.78 10.24
C PHE A 117 -10.59 -17.59 11.43
N LYS A 118 -10.36 -16.34 11.86
CA LYS A 118 -9.52 -15.99 13.03
C LYS A 118 -10.35 -15.54 14.25
N SER A 119 -11.65 -15.86 14.27
CA SER A 119 -12.53 -15.58 15.41
C SER A 119 -12.27 -16.54 16.57
N ALA A 120 -12.66 -16.14 17.78
CA ALA A 120 -12.59 -17.00 18.96
C ALA A 120 -13.32 -18.33 18.71
N SER A 121 -12.80 -19.41 19.31
CA SER A 121 -13.36 -20.77 19.23
C SER A 121 -13.56 -21.31 17.82
N SER A 122 -12.80 -20.80 16.84
CA SER A 122 -12.85 -21.27 15.45
C SER A 122 -11.69 -22.23 15.18
N PHE A 123 -12.02 -23.48 14.92
CA PHE A 123 -11.06 -24.53 14.55
C PHE A 123 -11.31 -24.96 13.12
N TRP A 124 -10.28 -24.94 12.29
CA TRP A 124 -10.35 -25.28 10.88
C TRP A 124 -9.26 -26.30 10.57
N ALA A 125 -9.60 -27.32 9.79
CA ALA A 125 -8.59 -28.14 9.14
C ALA A 125 -7.87 -27.29 8.07
N GLU A 126 -6.54 -27.34 8.03
CA GLU A 126 -5.72 -26.56 7.10
C GLU A 126 -6.15 -26.76 5.64
N ALA A 127 -6.41 -28.01 5.26
CA ALA A 127 -6.88 -28.39 3.93
C ALA A 127 -8.20 -27.72 3.51
N ASN A 128 -9.02 -27.29 4.47
CA ASN A 128 -10.32 -26.67 4.19
C ASN A 128 -10.26 -25.13 4.22
N LEU A 129 -9.21 -24.55 4.81
CA LEU A 129 -9.15 -23.11 5.05
C LEU A 129 -9.04 -22.32 3.75
N GLU A 130 -8.11 -22.69 2.87
CA GLU A 130 -7.89 -22.01 1.59
C GLU A 130 -9.10 -22.13 0.64
N PRO A 131 -9.70 -23.32 0.40
CA PRO A 131 -10.91 -23.43 -0.40
C PRO A 131 -12.08 -22.60 0.12
N LEU A 132 -12.30 -22.59 1.45
CA LEU A 132 -13.38 -21.80 2.06
C LEU A 132 -13.12 -20.29 1.96
N ALA A 133 -11.88 -19.85 2.15
CA ALA A 133 -11.49 -18.46 1.96
C ALA A 133 -11.72 -18.03 0.50
N PHE A 134 -11.37 -18.87 -0.46
CA PHE A 134 -11.61 -18.62 -1.89
C PHE A 134 -13.10 -18.51 -2.22
N LEU A 135 -13.92 -19.44 -1.75
CA LEU A 135 -15.38 -19.39 -1.91
C LEU A 135 -15.96 -18.08 -1.35
N ARG A 136 -15.49 -17.68 -0.16
CA ARG A 136 -15.92 -16.44 0.49
C ARG A 136 -15.47 -15.19 -0.28
N CYS A 137 -14.25 -15.18 -0.84
CA CYS A 137 -13.79 -14.12 -1.74
C CYS A 137 -14.70 -13.98 -2.97
N ALA A 138 -15.03 -15.11 -3.61
CA ALA A 138 -15.91 -15.11 -4.78
C ALA A 138 -17.32 -14.60 -4.45
N PHE A 139 -17.84 -14.97 -3.28
CA PHE A 139 -19.12 -14.45 -2.77
C PHE A 139 -19.08 -12.92 -2.60
N TRP A 140 -18.11 -12.40 -1.85
CA TRP A 140 -17.97 -10.95 -1.61
C TRP A 140 -17.66 -10.14 -2.88
N ALA A 141 -16.97 -10.73 -3.84
CA ALA A 141 -16.69 -10.11 -5.13
C ALA A 141 -17.90 -10.12 -6.09
N GLY A 142 -19.06 -10.67 -5.68
CA GLY A 142 -20.25 -10.82 -6.54
C GLY A 142 -20.07 -11.86 -7.65
N ARG A 143 -19.04 -12.71 -7.56
CA ARG A 143 -18.65 -13.71 -8.56
C ARG A 143 -19.16 -15.12 -8.24
N TRP A 144 -20.09 -15.24 -7.28
CA TRP A 144 -20.64 -16.52 -6.85
C TRP A 144 -21.23 -17.34 -8.01
N LYS A 145 -22.10 -16.72 -8.82
CA LYS A 145 -22.73 -17.39 -9.97
C LYS A 145 -21.71 -17.90 -10.99
N PHE A 146 -20.70 -17.08 -11.29
CA PHE A 146 -19.61 -17.46 -12.20
C PHE A 146 -18.83 -18.66 -11.65
N LEU A 147 -18.46 -18.62 -10.37
CA LEU A 147 -17.73 -19.70 -9.73
C LEU A 147 -18.53 -21.00 -9.74
N VAL A 148 -19.78 -20.97 -9.27
CA VAL A 148 -20.65 -22.16 -9.23
C VAL A 148 -20.88 -22.72 -10.61
N GLY A 149 -21.14 -21.87 -11.61
CA GLY A 149 -21.30 -22.32 -13.01
C GLY A 149 -20.05 -23.00 -13.56
N HIS A 150 -18.86 -22.50 -13.23
CA HIS A 150 -17.59 -23.08 -13.67
C HIS A 150 -17.29 -24.43 -12.97
N VAL A 151 -17.59 -24.51 -11.67
CA VAL A 151 -17.44 -25.75 -10.90
C VAL A 151 -18.43 -26.80 -11.40
N ALA A 152 -19.71 -26.46 -11.50
CA ALA A 152 -20.76 -27.36 -11.98
C ALA A 152 -20.50 -27.84 -13.43
N GLY A 153 -20.05 -26.95 -14.32
CA GLY A 153 -19.67 -27.31 -15.68
C GLY A 153 -18.50 -28.28 -15.76
N ARG A 154 -17.52 -28.18 -14.85
CA ARG A 154 -16.40 -29.14 -14.76
C ARG A 154 -16.86 -30.52 -14.28
N TYR A 155 -17.77 -30.57 -13.31
CA TYR A 155 -18.33 -31.85 -12.84
C TYR A 155 -19.26 -32.48 -13.89
N ALA A 156 -20.00 -31.68 -14.66
CA ALA A 156 -20.85 -32.17 -15.76
C ALA A 156 -20.03 -32.72 -16.95
N LEU A 157 -18.80 -32.25 -17.15
CA LEU A 157 -17.92 -32.65 -18.26
C LEU A 157 -16.85 -33.69 -17.87
N GLY A 158 -16.80 -34.12 -16.60
CA GLY A 158 -15.70 -34.96 -16.08
C GLY A 158 -16.11 -35.94 -14.98
N GLY A 159 -17.38 -36.31 -14.88
CA GLY A 159 -17.87 -37.33 -13.95
C GLY A 159 -17.49 -38.75 -14.36
N THR A 160 -16.22 -39.10 -14.26
CA THR A 160 -15.75 -40.49 -14.10
C THR A 160 -14.62 -40.52 -13.08
N ASN A 161 -14.93 -41.07 -11.91
CA ASN A 161 -14.08 -41.98 -11.13
C ASN A 161 -15.00 -42.78 -10.21
#